data_AF-A0A183NAP1-F1
#
_entry.id   AF-A0A183NAP1-F1
#
_cell.length_a   1.000
_cell.length_b   1.000
_cell.length_c   1.000
_cell.angle_alpha   90.00
_cell.angle_beta   90.00
_cell.angle_gamma   90.00
#
_symmetry.space_group_name_H-M   'P 1'
#
loop_
_entity.id
_entity.type
_entity.pdbx_description
1 polymer ?
#
loop_
_entity_poly.entity_id
_entity_poly.type
_entity_poly.pdbx_seq_one_letter_code
_entity_poly.pdbx_strand_id
1 'polypeptide(L)'
;MEDNWKDIKEALTSTCQEVLGLKKHHHKEWISIETLDRTKERKNKKTAINNSRTRTEKVQAQAEYTEENKQVKRSIRADKKKYVEELTKTAEKAAREGNMKQLYDTTKKLSGKYSKRKRPVKDKEGKPITEIQEQRNRWVEYKKGYGNELYIERKLMFCRIKQGQK
;
A
#
# COMPACT_ATOMS: atom_id res chain seq x y z
N MET A 1 14.96 -37.98 11.87
CA MET A 1 15.05 -36.73 12.67
C MET A 1 14.63 -35.52 11.84
N GLU A 2 15.17 -35.33 10.63
CA GLU A 2 14.73 -34.27 9.70
C GLU A 2 13.28 -34.42 9.23
N ASP A 3 12.82 -35.65 9.01
CA ASP A 3 11.44 -35.92 8.60
C ASP A 3 10.42 -35.50 9.67
N ASN A 4 10.64 -35.88 10.93
CA ASN A 4 9.77 -35.47 12.05
C ASN A 4 9.66 -33.94 12.17
N TRP A 5 10.76 -33.22 11.92
CA TRP A 5 10.76 -31.75 11.96
C TRP A 5 9.96 -31.14 10.80
N LYS A 6 9.98 -31.79 9.63
CA LYS A 6 9.20 -31.39 8.47
C LYS A 6 7.71 -31.56 8.72
N ASP A 7 7.31 -32.70 9.28
CA ASP A 7 5.91 -33.00 9.60
C ASP A 7 5.32 -32.01 10.62
N ILE A 8 6.09 -31.69 11.68
CA ILE A 8 5.68 -30.70 12.69
C ILE A 8 5.48 -29.33 12.04
N LYS A 9 6.39 -28.93 11.15
CA LYS A 9 6.33 -27.64 10.46
C LYS A 9 5.15 -27.57 9.49
N GLU A 10 4.84 -28.66 8.79
CA GLU A 10 3.67 -28.76 7.93
C GLU A 10 2.36 -28.71 8.73
N ALA A 11 2.26 -29.49 9.81
CA ALA A 11 1.09 -29.48 10.69
C ALA A 11 0.79 -28.07 11.23
N LEU A 12 1.80 -27.39 11.80
CA LEU A 12 1.68 -26.02 12.28
C LEU A 12 1.27 -25.04 11.17
N THR A 13 1.85 -25.17 9.99
CA THR A 13 1.52 -24.30 8.85
C THR A 13 0.08 -24.50 8.41
N SER A 14 -0.39 -25.75 8.33
CA SER A 14 -1.76 -26.10 7.94
C SER A 14 -2.78 -25.57 8.95
N THR A 15 -2.57 -25.78 10.25
CA THR A 15 -3.47 -25.27 11.29
C THR A 15 -3.54 -23.74 11.28
N CYS A 16 -2.41 -23.07 11.07
CA CYS A 16 -2.39 -21.61 10.94
C CYS A 16 -3.17 -21.11 9.71
N GLN A 17 -3.07 -21.81 8.58
CA GLN A 17 -3.81 -21.48 7.36
C GLN A 17 -5.31 -21.69 7.50
N GLU A 18 -5.74 -22.73 8.23
CA GLU A 18 -7.15 -23.03 8.48
C GLU A 18 -7.79 -21.99 9.41
N VAL A 19 -7.11 -21.64 10.51
CA VAL A 19 -7.64 -20.71 11.52
C VAL A 19 -7.60 -19.26 11.05
N LEU A 20 -6.49 -18.83 10.45
CA LEU A 20 -6.28 -17.42 10.09
C LEU A 20 -6.66 -17.12 8.63
N GLY A 21 -6.89 -18.16 7.82
CA GLY A 21 -7.06 -18.05 6.39
C GLY A 21 -5.77 -17.65 5.66
N LEU A 22 -5.71 -17.93 4.35
CA LEU A 22 -4.64 -17.39 3.51
C LEU A 22 -4.91 -15.90 3.25
N LYS A 23 -3.98 -15.05 3.66
CA LYS A 23 -3.99 -13.64 3.27
C LYS A 23 -3.92 -13.60 1.74
N LYS A 24 -5.02 -13.17 1.10
CA LYS A 24 -5.06 -12.99 -0.35
C LYS A 24 -4.04 -11.91 -0.72
N HIS A 25 -2.87 -12.36 -1.14
CA HIS A 25 -1.91 -11.50 -1.79
C HIS A 25 -2.51 -11.18 -3.15
N HIS A 26 -3.20 -10.06 -3.25
CA HIS A 26 -3.48 -9.46 -4.54
C HIS A 26 -2.11 -9.20 -5.18
N HIS A 27 -1.72 -10.09 -6.09
CA HIS A 27 -0.61 -9.79 -6.96
C HIS A 27 -0.96 -8.50 -7.65
N LYS A 28 0.00 -7.59 -7.70
CA LYS A 28 -0.17 -6.38 -8.50
C LYS A 28 -0.41 -6.86 -9.92
N GLU A 29 -1.52 -6.44 -10.53
CA GLU A 29 -1.99 -6.88 -11.85
C GLU A 29 -0.91 -6.80 -12.94
N TRP A 30 0.14 -6.00 -12.72
CA TRP A 30 1.21 -5.78 -13.68
C TRP A 30 2.35 -6.81 -13.65
N ILE A 31 2.46 -7.65 -12.62
CA ILE A 31 3.57 -8.63 -12.54
C ILE A 31 3.24 -9.83 -13.42
N SER A 32 4.10 -10.13 -14.38
CA SER A 32 3.93 -11.28 -15.26
C SER A 32 4.23 -12.60 -14.54
N ILE A 33 3.64 -13.69 -15.05
CA ILE A 33 3.91 -15.06 -14.57
C ILE A 33 5.39 -15.39 -14.76
N GLU A 34 5.97 -15.01 -15.90
CA GLU A 34 7.40 -15.20 -16.18
C GLU A 34 8.30 -14.54 -15.11
N THR A 35 7.98 -13.31 -14.68
CA THR A 35 8.72 -12.64 -13.59
C THR A 35 8.57 -13.36 -12.25
N LEU A 36 7.43 -14.00 -11.98
CA LEU A 36 7.22 -14.81 -10.77
C LEU A 36 8.08 -16.07 -10.81
N ASP A 37 8.14 -16.76 -11.94
CA ASP A 37 8.96 -17.96 -12.12
C ASP A 37 10.45 -17.64 -11.96
N ARG A 38 10.94 -16.59 -12.61
CA ARG A 38 12.32 -16.10 -12.43
C ARG A 38 12.62 -15.74 -10.96
N THR A 39 11.63 -15.22 -10.23
CA THR A 39 11.78 -14.92 -8.79
C THR A 39 11.94 -16.20 -7.96
N LYS A 40 11.23 -17.28 -8.33
CA LYS A 40 11.36 -18.60 -7.71
C LYS A 40 12.74 -19.19 -8.01
N GLU A 41 13.20 -19.13 -9.25
CA GLU A 41 14.53 -19.61 -9.64
C GLU A 41 15.66 -18.89 -8.89
N ARG A 42 15.56 -17.56 -8.77
CA ARG A 42 16.50 -16.77 -7.95
C ARG A 42 16.55 -17.25 -6.48
N LYS A 43 15.42 -17.67 -5.91
CA LYS A 43 15.39 -18.23 -4.55
C LYS A 43 16.12 -19.58 -4.49
N ASN A 44 15.94 -20.43 -5.50
CA ASN A 44 16.64 -21.72 -5.59
C ASN A 44 18.17 -21.53 -5.73
N LYS A 45 18.62 -20.53 -6.51
CA LYS A 45 20.05 -20.20 -6.58
C LYS A 45 20.59 -19.68 -5.25
N LYS A 46 19.75 -18.97 -4.47
CA LYS A 46 20.13 -18.53 -3.11
C LYS A 46 20.29 -19.71 -2.15
N THR A 47 19.44 -20.73 -2.25
CA THR A 47 19.59 -21.96 -1.44
C THR A 47 20.84 -22.74 -1.85
N ALA A 48 21.19 -22.78 -3.14
CA ALA A 48 22.43 -23.40 -3.61
C ALA A 48 23.68 -22.74 -3.00
N ILE A 49 23.70 -21.40 -2.87
CA ILE A 49 24.79 -20.70 -2.17
C ILE A 49 24.90 -21.13 -0.70
N ASN A 50 23.76 -21.22 0.00
CA ASN A 50 23.75 -21.57 1.42
C ASN A 50 24.23 -23.01 1.67
N ASN A 51 23.98 -23.91 0.72
CA ASN A 51 24.36 -25.33 0.80
C ASN A 51 25.77 -25.61 0.23
N SER A 52 26.43 -24.62 -0.36
CA SER A 52 27.78 -24.79 -0.93
C SER A 52 28.79 -25.20 0.13
N ARG A 53 29.59 -26.22 -0.17
CA ARG A 53 30.51 -26.85 0.79
C ARG A 53 31.92 -26.30 0.65
N THR A 54 32.34 -26.03 -0.58
CA THR A 54 33.68 -25.53 -0.90
C THR A 54 33.65 -24.05 -1.26
N ARG A 55 34.74 -23.32 -0.97
CA ARG A 55 34.86 -21.88 -1.29
C ARG A 55 34.67 -21.60 -2.79
N THR A 56 35.15 -22.48 -3.67
CA THR A 56 35.02 -22.34 -5.13
C THR A 56 33.56 -22.45 -5.59
N GLU A 57 32.84 -23.47 -5.11
CA GLU A 57 31.40 -23.65 -5.40
C GLU A 57 30.59 -22.45 -4.96
N LYS A 58 30.92 -21.89 -3.79
CA LYS A 58 30.26 -20.69 -3.26
C LYS A 58 30.47 -19.48 -4.17
N VAL A 59 31.68 -19.29 -4.70
CA VAL A 59 31.98 -18.18 -5.63
C VAL A 59 31.20 -18.35 -6.94
N GLN A 60 31.14 -19.57 -7.49
CA GLN A 60 30.38 -19.84 -8.71
C GLN A 60 28.87 -19.62 -8.50
N ALA A 61 28.28 -20.20 -7.46
CA ALA A 61 26.86 -20.03 -7.15
C ALA A 61 26.50 -18.56 -6.86
N GLN A 62 27.41 -17.81 -6.25
CA GLN A 62 27.25 -16.37 -6.01
C GLN A 62 27.26 -15.56 -7.31
N ALA A 63 28.11 -15.93 -8.28
CA ALA A 63 28.13 -15.32 -9.61
C ALA A 63 26.80 -15.55 -10.34
N GLU A 64 26.32 -16.81 -10.37
CA GLU A 64 25.05 -17.18 -11.00
C GLU A 64 23.84 -16.48 -10.35
N TYR A 65 23.79 -16.41 -9.03
CA TYR A 65 22.75 -15.65 -8.31
C TYR A 65 22.77 -14.17 -8.67
N THR A 66 23.96 -13.60 -8.86
CA THR A 66 24.11 -12.17 -9.18
C THR A 66 23.54 -11.88 -10.56
N GLU A 67 23.80 -12.74 -11.54
CA GLU A 67 23.22 -12.61 -12.88
C GLU A 67 21.69 -12.81 -12.88
N GLU A 68 21.16 -13.83 -12.20
CA GLU A 68 19.70 -13.97 -12.11
C GLU A 68 19.02 -12.82 -11.40
N ASN A 69 19.64 -12.30 -10.33
CA ASN A 69 19.09 -11.16 -9.61
C ASN A 69 19.07 -9.90 -10.50
N LYS A 70 20.04 -9.74 -11.42
CA LYS A 70 19.99 -8.68 -12.45
C LYS A 70 18.84 -8.93 -13.42
N GLN A 71 18.66 -10.16 -13.90
CA GLN A 71 17.57 -10.51 -14.82
C GLN A 71 16.19 -10.27 -14.21
N VAL A 72 15.95 -10.74 -12.98
CA VAL A 72 14.70 -10.47 -12.24
C VAL A 72 14.44 -8.97 -12.10
N LYS A 73 15.47 -8.17 -11.79
CA LYS A 73 15.32 -6.70 -11.72
C LYS A 73 14.95 -6.11 -13.08
N ARG A 74 15.50 -6.63 -14.19
CA ARG A 74 15.15 -6.19 -15.55
C ARG A 74 13.72 -6.57 -15.91
N SER A 75 13.29 -7.80 -15.63
CA SER A 75 11.93 -8.25 -15.94
C SER A 75 10.88 -7.46 -15.16
N ILE A 76 11.11 -7.21 -13.87
CA ILE A 76 10.23 -6.36 -13.04
C ILE A 76 10.10 -4.94 -13.63
N ARG A 77 11.19 -4.36 -14.14
CA ARG A 77 11.15 -3.03 -14.78
C ARG A 77 10.39 -3.06 -16.10
N ALA A 78 10.59 -4.10 -16.90
CA ALA A 78 9.91 -4.30 -18.17
C ALA A 78 8.39 -4.48 -17.98
N ASP A 79 7.99 -5.35 -17.06
CA ASP A 79 6.58 -5.59 -16.70
C ASP A 79 5.89 -4.29 -16.25
N LYS A 80 6.56 -3.52 -15.40
CA LYS A 80 6.03 -2.22 -14.95
C LYS A 80 5.87 -1.24 -16.11
N LYS A 81 6.86 -1.17 -17.00
CA LYS A 81 6.82 -0.29 -18.18
C LYS A 81 5.66 -0.68 -19.10
N LYS A 82 5.54 -1.96 -19.42
CA LYS A 82 4.45 -2.51 -20.25
C LYS A 82 3.08 -2.18 -19.65
N TYR A 83 2.89 -2.37 -18.36
CA TYR A 83 1.63 -2.04 -17.70
C TYR A 83 1.28 -0.55 -17.76
N VAL A 84 2.26 0.33 -17.56
CA VAL A 84 2.06 1.77 -17.69
C VAL A 84 1.68 2.13 -19.14
N GLU A 85 2.37 1.56 -20.13
CA GLU A 85 2.08 1.78 -21.55
C GLU A 85 0.66 1.33 -21.95
N GLU A 86 0.20 0.19 -21.45
CA GLU A 86 -1.18 -0.27 -21.71
C GLU A 86 -2.23 0.64 -21.07
N LEU A 87 -1.96 1.14 -19.85
CA LEU A 87 -2.82 2.13 -19.20
C LEU A 87 -2.86 3.45 -19.97
N THR A 88 -1.71 3.94 -20.47
CA THR A 88 -1.68 5.19 -21.25
C THR A 88 -2.42 5.04 -22.58
N LYS A 89 -2.23 3.93 -23.30
CA LYS A 89 -2.98 3.63 -24.54
C LYS A 89 -4.50 3.59 -24.28
N THR A 90 -4.91 2.98 -23.17
CA THR A 90 -6.33 2.91 -22.78
C THR A 90 -6.88 4.30 -22.47
N ALA A 91 -6.13 5.14 -21.77
CA ALA A 91 -6.50 6.52 -21.49
C ALA A 91 -6.63 7.35 -22.78
N GLU A 92 -5.66 7.24 -23.70
CA GLU A 92 -5.71 7.92 -25.00
C GLU A 92 -6.93 7.51 -25.82
N LYS A 93 -7.26 6.22 -25.85
CA LYS A 93 -8.46 5.71 -26.53
C LYS A 93 -9.74 6.28 -25.89
N ALA A 94 -9.85 6.24 -24.57
CA ALA A 94 -11.01 6.79 -23.86
C ALA A 94 -11.18 8.30 -24.10
N ALA A 95 -10.09 9.06 -24.21
CA ALA A 95 -10.13 10.47 -24.56
C ALA A 95 -10.67 10.71 -25.97
N ARG A 96 -10.23 9.91 -26.96
CA ARG A 96 -10.73 9.98 -28.35
C ARG A 96 -12.21 9.63 -28.47
N GLU A 97 -12.67 8.67 -27.67
CA GLU A 97 -14.08 8.22 -27.64
C GLU A 97 -14.98 9.11 -26.77
N GLY A 98 -14.43 10.10 -26.06
CA GLY A 98 -15.19 10.95 -25.14
C GLY A 98 -15.64 10.25 -23.85
N ASN A 99 -15.10 9.07 -23.51
CA ASN A 99 -15.45 8.34 -22.30
C ASN A 99 -14.71 8.91 -21.08
N MET A 100 -15.24 10.01 -20.54
CA MET A 100 -14.59 10.78 -19.49
C MET A 100 -14.43 10.01 -18.16
N LYS A 101 -15.34 9.07 -17.88
CA LYS A 101 -15.27 8.22 -16.68
C LYS A 101 -14.07 7.27 -16.73
N GLN A 102 -13.87 6.57 -17.84
CA GLN A 102 -12.72 5.67 -18.01
C GLN A 102 -11.39 6.42 -18.04
N LEU A 103 -11.34 7.59 -18.67
CA LEU A 103 -10.16 8.45 -18.68
C LEU A 103 -9.76 8.89 -17.26
N TYR A 104 -10.73 9.29 -16.43
CA TYR A 104 -10.49 9.66 -15.05
C TYR A 104 -10.01 8.47 -14.21
N ASP A 105 -10.65 7.30 -14.32
CA ASP A 105 -10.29 6.12 -13.55
C ASP A 105 -8.88 5.60 -13.90
N THR A 106 -8.52 5.59 -15.18
CA THR A 106 -7.17 5.19 -15.65
C THR A 106 -6.10 6.18 -15.23
N THR A 107 -6.36 7.48 -15.34
CA THR A 107 -5.45 8.53 -14.88
C THR A 107 -5.28 8.49 -13.36
N LYS A 108 -6.35 8.19 -12.62
CA LYS A 108 -6.29 7.97 -11.17
C LYS A 108 -5.43 6.75 -10.81
N LYS A 109 -5.51 5.65 -11.57
CA LYS A 109 -4.62 4.47 -11.42
C LYS A 109 -3.16 4.82 -11.72
N LEU A 110 -2.88 5.56 -12.80
CA LEU A 110 -1.52 6.00 -13.19
C LEU A 110 -0.89 6.96 -12.17
N SER A 111 -1.69 7.90 -11.64
CA SER A 111 -1.23 8.88 -10.67
C SER A 111 -0.77 8.27 -9.35
N GLY A 112 -1.05 6.96 -9.13
CA GLY A 112 -0.54 6.19 -8.01
C GLY A 112 -0.63 6.97 -6.71
N LYS A 113 -1.80 7.55 -6.41
CA LYS A 113 -1.93 8.48 -5.28
C LYS A 113 -1.34 7.83 -4.04
N TYR A 114 -0.34 8.51 -3.47
CA TYR A 114 0.12 8.30 -2.11
C TYR A 114 -1.12 8.26 -1.22
N SER A 115 -1.55 7.06 -0.83
CA SER A 115 -2.63 6.90 0.12
C SER A 115 -2.06 7.35 1.45
N LYS A 116 -2.19 8.65 1.76
CA LYS A 116 -2.14 9.06 3.17
C LYS A 116 -3.10 8.11 3.88
N ARG A 117 -2.57 7.26 4.77
CA ARG A 117 -3.40 6.43 5.67
C ARG A 117 -4.52 7.34 6.16
N LYS A 118 -5.78 6.93 6.01
CA LYS A 118 -6.93 7.65 6.56
C LYS A 118 -6.61 7.81 8.04
N ARG A 119 -6.24 9.03 8.47
CA ARG A 119 -5.95 9.28 9.88
C ARG A 119 -7.28 9.07 10.60
N PRO A 120 -7.36 8.17 11.60
CA PRO A 120 -8.56 8.04 12.41
C PRO A 120 -8.93 9.41 12.96
N VAL A 121 -10.22 9.74 12.95
CA VAL A 121 -10.72 10.93 13.65
C VAL A 121 -10.39 10.74 15.13
N LYS A 122 -9.76 11.73 15.75
CA LYS A 122 -9.36 11.67 17.16
C LYS A 122 -10.32 12.46 18.04
N ASP A 123 -10.49 12.00 19.28
CA ASP A 123 -11.13 12.76 20.35
C ASP A 123 -10.27 13.98 20.75
N LYS A 124 -10.64 14.69 21.83
CA LYS A 124 -9.89 15.87 22.31
C LYS A 124 -8.58 15.44 22.99
N GLU A 125 -8.53 14.20 23.48
CA GLU A 125 -7.45 13.55 24.20
C GLU A 125 -6.44 12.87 23.26
N GLY A 126 -6.72 12.86 21.95
CA GLY A 126 -5.85 12.35 20.89
C GLY A 126 -5.96 10.85 20.60
N LYS A 127 -6.93 10.14 21.18
CA LYS A 127 -7.24 8.73 20.94
C LYS A 127 -8.10 8.56 19.68
N PRO A 128 -7.90 7.48 18.91
CA PRO A 128 -8.65 7.23 17.68
C PRO A 128 -10.08 6.76 17.98
N ILE A 129 -11.06 7.43 17.37
CA ILE A 129 -12.49 7.09 17.48
C ILE A 129 -12.83 6.01 16.45
N THR A 130 -13.21 4.83 16.92
CA THR A 130 -13.58 3.68 16.08
C THR A 130 -15.07 3.63 15.74
N GLU A 131 -15.93 4.26 16.55
CA GLU A 131 -17.38 4.21 16.41
C GLU A 131 -17.95 5.35 15.53
N ILE A 132 -18.88 5.03 14.63
CA ILE A 132 -19.44 5.96 13.65
C ILE A 132 -20.27 7.08 14.32
N GLN A 133 -20.99 6.76 15.40
CA GLN A 133 -21.80 7.74 16.13
C GLN A 133 -20.92 8.78 16.82
N GLU A 134 -19.86 8.35 17.49
CA GLU A 134 -18.90 9.23 18.13
C GLU A 134 -18.16 10.12 17.12
N GLN A 135 -17.82 9.58 15.94
CA GLN A 135 -17.26 10.41 14.86
C GLN A 135 -18.21 11.53 14.45
N ARG A 136 -19.52 11.25 14.30
CA ARG A 136 -20.53 12.27 13.98
C ARG A 136 -20.63 13.32 15.09
N ASN A 137 -20.62 12.89 16.35
CA ASN A 137 -20.64 13.80 17.50
C ASN A 137 -19.40 14.70 17.53
N ARG A 138 -18.21 14.15 17.25
CA ARG A 138 -16.97 14.91 17.13
C ARG A 138 -17.04 15.96 16.01
N TRP A 139 -17.64 15.62 14.87
CA TRP A 139 -17.86 16.57 13.77
C TRP A 139 -18.84 17.69 14.15
N VAL A 140 -19.89 17.37 14.92
CA VAL A 140 -20.85 18.36 15.43
C VAL A 140 -20.18 19.30 16.43
N GLU A 141 -19.38 18.77 17.36
CA GLU A 141 -18.58 19.59 18.30
C GLU A 141 -17.60 20.50 17.57
N TYR A 142 -16.85 19.96 16.61
CA TYR A 142 -15.92 20.73 15.81
C TYR A 142 -16.65 21.90 15.13
N LYS A 143 -17.79 21.65 14.47
CA LYS A 143 -18.60 22.71 13.85
C LYS A 143 -19.12 23.75 14.86
N LYS A 144 -19.56 23.32 16.06
CA LYS A 144 -20.02 24.23 17.12
C LYS A 144 -18.90 25.09 17.70
N GLY A 145 -17.68 24.53 17.83
CA GLY A 145 -16.50 25.26 18.28
C GLY A 145 -16.18 26.45 17.36
N TYR A 146 -16.06 26.19 16.06
CA TYR A 146 -15.82 27.25 15.06
C TYR A 146 -16.97 28.26 14.94
N GLY A 147 -18.22 27.82 15.11
CA GLY A 147 -19.39 28.70 15.06
C GLY A 147 -19.51 29.64 16.25
N ASN A 148 -19.17 29.16 17.46
CA ASN A 148 -19.26 29.95 18.68
C ASN A 148 -18.07 30.92 18.85
N GLU A 149 -16.87 30.56 18.38
CA GLU A 149 -15.69 31.43 18.45
C GLU A 149 -15.89 32.72 17.62
N LEU A 150 -16.38 32.59 16.38
CA LEU A 150 -16.74 33.74 15.54
C LEU A 150 -17.89 34.59 16.11
N TYR A 151 -18.83 33.95 16.82
CA TYR A 151 -19.95 34.64 17.44
C TYR A 151 -19.53 35.40 18.72
N ILE A 152 -18.63 34.81 19.52
CA ILE A 152 -18.06 35.42 20.73
C ILE A 152 -17.10 36.56 20.35
N GLU A 153 -16.26 36.40 19.33
CA GLU A 153 -15.39 37.48 18.84
C GLU A 153 -16.19 38.67 18.30
N ARG A 154 -17.25 38.42 17.52
CA ARG A 154 -18.16 39.50 17.08
C ARG A 154 -18.84 40.20 18.26
N LYS A 155 -19.27 39.48 19.29
CA LYS A 155 -19.95 40.06 20.46
C LYS A 155 -18.98 40.85 21.35
N LEU A 156 -17.75 40.37 21.54
CA LEU A 156 -16.69 41.09 22.26
C LEU A 156 -16.22 42.34 21.52
N MET A 157 -16.15 42.29 20.18
CA MET A 157 -15.85 43.47 19.35
C MET A 157 -16.94 44.53 19.47
N PHE A 158 -18.23 44.13 19.51
CA PHE A 158 -19.36 45.05 19.70
C PHE A 158 -19.41 45.65 21.11
N CYS A 159 -19.06 44.90 22.16
CA CYS A 159 -18.96 45.42 23.52
C CYS A 159 -17.83 46.46 23.69
N ARG A 160 -16.67 46.23 23.06
CA ARG A 160 -15.55 47.20 23.08
C ARG A 160 -15.90 48.52 22.38
N ILE A 161 -16.64 48.46 21.27
CA ILE A 161 -17.11 49.66 20.56
C ILE A 161 -18.10 50.48 21.41
N LYS A 162 -18.97 49.83 22.19
CA LYS A 162 -19.89 50.53 23.11
C LYS A 162 -19.24 51.11 24.36
N GLN A 163 -18.13 50.54 24.84
CA GLN A 163 -17.43 51.04 26.03
C GLN A 163 -16.41 52.16 25.73
N GLY A 164 -16.03 52.36 24.46
CA GLY A 164 -15.12 53.42 24.02
C GLY A 164 -15.81 54.69 23.47
N GLN A 165 -17.12 54.85 23.68
CA GLN A 165 -17.90 56.04 23.28
C GLN A 165 -18.43 56.79 24.51
N LYS A 166 -17.52 57.21 25.40
CA LYS A 166 -17.73 58.24 26.42
C LYS A 166 -16.49 59.11 26.52
#